data_AF-A0A1N7ICB3-F1
#
_entry.id   AF-A0A1N7ICB3-F1
#
_cell.length_a   1.000
_cell.length_b   1.000
_cell.length_c   1.000
_cell.angle_alpha   90.00
_cell.angle_beta   90.00
_cell.angle_gamma   90.00
#
_symmetry.space_group_name_H-M   'P 1'
#
loop_
_entity.id
_entity.type
_entity.pdbx_description
1 polymer ?
#
loop_
_entity_poly.entity_id
_entity_poly.type
_entity_poly.pdbx_seq_one_letter_code
_entity_poly.pdbx_strand_id
1 'polypeptide(L)'
;MKTEIRLFTFFIFSFFLSFGQNPTDRNAPLNSNIYVCFSKNITSEKTALSQNPELAEFVKTYKISFINDFGFSERKLDEMIKDSRANGNSGESVEKLKRIFKVNIPLQNTEAADKLARTLEKFPEIEYVSVMSSTPIEPPFVKAFVATPDLESVQTYLNDNPGINAKYAWSRGITGQNIRIRDVEYGFYKTHEMLSNQNSIQLET
;
A
#
# COMPACT_ATOMS: atom_id res chain seq x y z
N MET A 1 -14.61 -64.30 -32.19
CA MET A 1 -14.71 -63.98 -30.76
C MET A 1 -14.14 -62.58 -30.57
N LYS A 2 -14.95 -61.63 -30.11
CA LYS A 2 -14.57 -60.23 -29.90
C LYS A 2 -13.75 -60.12 -28.61
N THR A 3 -12.64 -59.39 -28.63
CA THR A 3 -11.90 -59.08 -27.41
C THR A 3 -11.89 -57.57 -27.23
N GLU A 4 -12.66 -57.12 -26.25
CA GLU A 4 -12.83 -55.73 -25.86
C GLU A 4 -11.59 -55.24 -25.07
N ILE A 5 -11.18 -54.01 -25.35
CA ILE A 5 -10.05 -53.30 -24.72
C ILE A 5 -10.52 -52.71 -23.39
N ARG A 6 -9.65 -52.72 -22.37
CA ARG A 6 -9.75 -51.78 -21.24
C ARG A 6 -8.38 -51.18 -20.92
N LEU A 7 -8.12 -49.99 -21.44
CA LEU A 7 -7.04 -49.11 -20.98
C LEU A 7 -7.51 -48.44 -19.68
N PHE A 8 -6.80 -48.65 -18.59
CA PHE A 8 -7.03 -47.96 -17.33
C PHE A 8 -6.16 -46.68 -17.33
N THR A 9 -6.76 -45.53 -17.66
CA THR A 9 -6.11 -44.23 -17.57
C THR A 9 -6.26 -43.71 -16.14
N PHE A 10 -5.17 -43.73 -15.36
CA PHE A 10 -5.11 -43.10 -14.04
C PHE A 10 -5.00 -41.57 -14.21
N PHE A 11 -6.10 -40.86 -14.04
CA PHE A 11 -6.10 -39.40 -13.90
C PHE A 11 -5.62 -39.04 -12.50
N ILE A 12 -4.34 -38.64 -12.37
CA ILE A 12 -3.83 -38.00 -11.16
C ILE A 12 -4.30 -36.55 -11.18
N PHE A 13 -5.38 -36.26 -10.45
CA PHE A 13 -5.77 -34.89 -10.13
C PHE A 13 -4.79 -34.35 -9.09
N SER A 14 -3.79 -33.59 -9.55
CA SER A 14 -2.97 -32.76 -8.67
C SER A 14 -3.85 -31.65 -8.09
N PHE A 15 -4.38 -31.85 -6.89
CA PHE A 15 -4.93 -30.77 -6.07
C PHE A 15 -3.78 -29.82 -5.73
N PHE A 16 -3.67 -28.72 -6.45
CA PHE A 16 -2.96 -27.55 -5.96
C PHE A 16 -3.76 -27.03 -4.76
N LEU A 17 -3.34 -27.41 -3.55
CA LEU A 17 -3.70 -26.68 -2.35
C LEU A 17 -2.99 -25.33 -2.44
N SER A 18 -3.66 -24.36 -3.08
CA SER A 18 -3.36 -22.96 -2.87
C SER A 18 -3.57 -22.71 -1.38
N PHE A 19 -2.48 -22.60 -0.61
CA PHE A 19 -2.53 -21.92 0.68
C PHE A 19 -2.79 -20.44 0.38
N GLY A 20 -4.03 -20.13 0.04
CA GLY A 20 -4.55 -18.78 0.20
C GLY A 20 -4.34 -18.43 1.66
N GLN A 21 -3.71 -17.29 1.91
CA GLN A 21 -3.55 -16.74 3.25
C GLN A 21 -4.90 -16.85 3.96
N ASN A 22 -4.96 -17.69 4.98
CA ASN A 22 -6.15 -17.83 5.80
C ASN A 22 -6.43 -16.44 6.38
N PRO A 23 -7.62 -15.85 6.18
CA PRO A 23 -8.03 -14.66 6.92
C PRO A 23 -8.40 -15.09 8.35
N THR A 24 -7.47 -15.73 9.07
CA THR A 24 -7.56 -15.97 10.50
C THR A 24 -7.27 -14.66 11.20
N ASP A 25 -8.29 -13.79 11.23
CA ASP A 25 -8.69 -12.94 12.36
C ASP A 25 -9.54 -11.74 11.87
N ARG A 26 -10.70 -12.02 11.28
CA ARG A 26 -11.75 -11.01 11.14
C ARG A 26 -12.46 -10.66 12.47
N ASN A 27 -12.08 -11.30 13.58
CA ASN A 27 -12.77 -11.19 14.86
C ASN A 27 -11.91 -10.65 16.02
N ALA A 28 -10.64 -10.33 15.79
CA ALA A 28 -9.89 -9.52 16.77
C ALA A 28 -10.43 -8.09 16.73
N PRO A 29 -10.65 -7.41 17.88
CA PRO A 29 -11.05 -6.00 17.88
C PRO A 29 -9.92 -5.18 17.28
N LEU A 30 -10.00 -4.94 15.97
CA LEU A 30 -9.06 -4.14 15.22
C LEU A 30 -9.26 -2.69 15.61
N ASN A 31 -8.30 -2.14 16.38
CA ASN A 31 -8.15 -0.70 16.41
C ASN A 31 -8.02 -0.23 14.96
N SER A 32 -8.94 0.60 14.54
CA SER A 32 -9.03 1.04 13.15
C SER A 32 -8.62 2.50 13.09
N ASN A 33 -7.67 2.81 12.23
CA ASN A 33 -7.35 4.19 11.91
C ASN A 33 -8.41 4.71 10.95
N ILE A 34 -9.10 5.78 11.35
CA ILE A 34 -10.03 6.48 10.47
C ILE A 34 -9.31 7.72 9.92
N TYR A 35 -9.36 7.91 8.62
CA TYR A 35 -8.90 9.12 7.94
C TYR A 35 -10.07 9.78 7.23
N VAL A 36 -10.11 11.10 7.25
CA VAL A 36 -11.03 11.91 6.45
C VAL A 36 -10.23 12.74 5.47
N CYS A 37 -10.76 12.95 4.28
CA CYS A 37 -10.31 14.03 3.41
C CYS A 37 -11.41 15.06 3.34
N PHE A 38 -11.13 16.31 3.73
CA PHE A 38 -12.08 17.39 3.49
C PHE A 38 -12.15 17.73 2.01
N SER A 39 -13.29 18.25 1.54
CA SER A 39 -13.55 18.69 0.16
C SER A 39 -12.58 19.80 -0.29
N LYS A 40 -12.40 19.98 -1.61
CA LYS A 40 -11.36 20.85 -2.20
C LYS A 40 -11.39 22.31 -1.72
N ASN A 41 -12.57 22.81 -1.40
CA ASN A 41 -12.77 24.19 -0.95
C ASN A 41 -12.54 24.38 0.55
N ILE A 42 -12.17 23.31 1.27
CA ILE A 42 -11.97 23.30 2.72
C ILE A 42 -10.49 23.09 2.98
N THR A 43 -9.83 24.18 3.36
CA THR A 43 -8.38 24.21 3.60
C THR A 43 -8.01 23.89 5.04
N SER A 44 -8.99 23.76 5.95
CA SER A 44 -8.75 23.41 7.35
C SER A 44 -10.00 22.82 8.00
N GLU A 45 -9.80 22.05 9.08
CA GLU A 45 -10.91 21.59 9.94
C GLU A 45 -11.78 22.76 10.41
N LYS A 46 -11.18 23.89 10.78
CA LYS A 46 -11.88 25.06 11.32
C LYS A 46 -12.84 25.65 10.30
N THR A 47 -12.46 25.64 9.03
CA THR A 47 -13.30 26.06 7.92
C THR A 47 -14.48 25.10 7.74
N ALA A 48 -14.26 23.79 7.83
CA ALA A 48 -15.34 22.80 7.74
C ALA A 48 -16.37 22.98 8.86
N LEU A 49 -15.90 23.12 10.11
CA LEU A 49 -16.76 23.22 11.29
C LEU A 49 -17.52 24.56 11.34
N SER A 50 -16.97 25.64 10.79
CA SER A 50 -17.67 26.93 10.75
C SER A 50 -18.73 26.99 9.65
N GLN A 51 -18.57 26.23 8.56
CA GLN A 51 -19.52 26.18 7.44
C GLN A 51 -20.72 25.28 7.74
N ASN A 52 -20.55 24.23 8.54
CA ASN A 52 -21.61 23.26 8.83
C ASN A 52 -21.78 23.04 10.35
N PRO A 53 -22.82 23.64 10.97
CA PRO A 53 -23.12 23.47 12.39
C PRO A 53 -23.44 22.03 12.79
N GLU A 54 -24.02 21.23 11.90
CA GLU A 54 -24.31 19.81 12.18
C GLU A 54 -23.02 18.99 12.28
N LEU A 55 -22.06 19.24 11.39
CA LEU A 55 -20.73 18.64 11.47
C LEU A 55 -20.00 19.08 12.76
N ALA A 56 -20.10 20.35 13.13
CA ALA A 56 -19.52 20.87 14.36
C ALA A 56 -20.10 20.20 15.61
N GLU A 57 -21.42 20.07 15.69
CA GLU A 57 -22.07 19.41 16.82
C GLU A 57 -21.75 17.91 16.85
N PHE A 58 -21.66 17.26 15.68
CA PHE A 58 -21.22 15.87 15.58
C PHE A 58 -19.79 15.69 16.11
N VAL A 59 -18.85 16.49 15.64
CA VAL A 59 -17.44 16.48 16.09
C VAL A 59 -17.33 16.72 17.58
N LYS A 60 -18.11 17.65 18.13
CA LYS A 60 -18.15 17.93 19.57
C LYS A 60 -18.74 16.77 20.38
N THR A 61 -19.86 16.21 19.93
CA THR A 61 -20.57 15.09 20.58
C THR A 61 -19.66 13.87 20.72
N TYR A 62 -18.97 13.52 19.64
CA TYR A 62 -18.06 12.38 19.60
C TYR A 62 -16.64 12.71 20.06
N LYS A 63 -16.38 13.96 20.48
CA LYS A 63 -15.06 14.46 20.90
C LYS A 63 -13.96 14.15 19.88
N ILE A 64 -14.29 14.33 18.60
CA ILE A 64 -13.38 14.10 17.48
C ILE A 64 -12.34 15.22 17.44
N SER A 65 -11.10 14.85 17.15
CA SER A 65 -10.03 15.77 16.75
C SER A 65 -9.41 15.30 15.44
N PHE A 66 -9.01 16.24 14.58
CA PHE A 66 -8.35 15.93 13.31
C PHE A 66 -6.86 16.21 13.42
N ILE A 67 -6.04 15.21 13.11
CA ILE A 67 -4.57 15.28 13.23
C ILE A 67 -3.96 15.10 11.85
N ASN A 68 -3.02 15.97 11.48
CA ASN A 68 -2.19 15.73 10.30
C ASN A 68 -1.12 14.68 10.65
N ASP A 69 -1.38 13.42 10.28
CA ASP A 69 -0.56 12.25 10.66
C ASP A 69 0.56 11.95 9.65
N PHE A 70 0.68 12.71 8.57
CA PHE A 70 1.68 12.45 7.52
C PHE A 70 3.05 13.08 7.79
N GLY A 71 3.13 14.01 8.74
CA GLY A 71 4.42 14.56 9.20
C GLY A 71 5.16 15.43 8.16
N PHE A 72 4.53 15.81 7.06
CA PHE A 72 5.14 16.71 6.08
C PHE A 72 5.13 18.16 6.59
N SER A 73 6.29 18.82 6.53
CA SER A 73 6.34 20.27 6.69
C SER A 73 5.72 20.99 5.48
N GLU A 74 5.20 22.20 5.66
CA GLU A 74 4.70 23.03 4.55
C GLU A 74 5.76 23.22 3.46
N ARG A 75 7.02 23.47 3.86
CA ARG A 75 8.15 23.55 2.92
C ARG A 75 8.26 22.29 2.04
N LYS A 76 8.12 21.11 2.65
CA LYS A 76 8.22 19.84 1.92
C LYS A 76 7.05 19.66 0.95
N LEU A 77 5.84 20.05 1.35
CA LEU A 77 4.67 19.99 0.49
C LEU A 77 4.80 20.95 -0.70
N ASP A 78 5.34 22.15 -0.48
CA ASP A 78 5.57 23.13 -1.54
C ASP A 78 6.64 22.65 -2.53
N GLU A 79 7.71 22.01 -2.03
CA GLU A 79 8.70 21.31 -2.87
C GLU A 79 8.05 20.23 -3.73
N MET A 80 7.21 19.38 -3.13
CA MET A 80 6.50 18.31 -3.84
C MET A 80 5.54 18.85 -4.91
N ILE A 81 4.85 19.96 -4.65
CA ILE A 81 3.99 20.64 -5.63
C ILE A 81 4.84 21.15 -6.80
N LYS A 82 5.97 21.80 -6.51
CA LYS A 82 6.90 22.32 -7.52
C LYS A 82 7.43 21.19 -8.41
N ASP A 83 7.88 20.09 -7.81
CA ASP A 83 8.41 18.93 -8.54
C ASP A 83 7.33 18.25 -9.37
N SER A 84 6.11 18.10 -8.82
CA SER A 84 4.96 17.56 -9.54
C SER A 84 4.66 18.35 -10.82
N ARG A 85 4.70 19.69 -10.73
CA ARG A 85 4.51 20.60 -11.87
C ARG A 85 5.66 20.56 -12.86
N ALA A 86 6.91 20.47 -12.39
CA ALA A 86 8.07 20.29 -13.26
C ALA A 86 7.99 18.98 -14.07
N ASN A 87 7.37 17.95 -13.50
CA ASN A 87 7.09 16.67 -14.17
C ASN A 87 5.81 16.69 -15.03
N GLY A 88 5.21 17.86 -15.29
CA GLY A 88 4.03 18.01 -16.16
C GLY A 88 2.68 17.70 -15.51
N ASN A 89 2.60 17.60 -14.18
CA ASN A 89 1.34 17.34 -13.45
C ASN A 89 0.79 18.62 -12.81
N SER A 90 -0.45 18.59 -12.31
CA SER A 90 -1.10 19.79 -11.72
C SER A 90 -0.61 20.13 -10.30
N GLY A 91 -0.05 19.15 -9.57
CA GLY A 91 0.22 19.25 -8.13
C GLY A 91 -1.00 18.97 -7.25
N GLU A 92 -2.18 18.72 -7.83
CA GLU A 92 -3.44 18.52 -7.09
C GLU A 92 -3.39 17.35 -6.10
N SER A 93 -2.67 16.27 -6.43
CA SER A 93 -2.50 15.13 -5.51
C SER A 93 -1.76 15.53 -4.24
N VAL A 94 -0.80 16.45 -4.33
CA VAL A 94 -0.07 16.96 -3.16
C VAL A 94 -0.94 17.92 -2.35
N GLU A 95 -1.73 18.77 -3.01
CA GLU A 95 -2.73 19.61 -2.34
C GLU A 95 -3.80 18.78 -1.62
N LYS A 96 -4.14 17.61 -2.17
CA LYS A 96 -5.04 16.67 -1.52
C LYS A 96 -4.45 16.10 -0.23
N LEU A 97 -3.13 15.85 -0.15
CA LEU A 97 -2.48 15.41 1.10
C LEU A 97 -2.69 16.41 2.24
N LYS A 98 -2.72 17.72 1.95
CA LYS A 98 -2.96 18.77 2.95
C LYS A 98 -4.37 18.72 3.59
N ARG A 99 -5.32 18.06 2.92
CA ARG A 99 -6.72 17.96 3.33
C ARG A 99 -7.07 16.63 3.99
N ILE A 100 -6.11 15.73 4.12
CA ILE A 100 -6.29 14.42 4.75
C ILE A 100 -5.87 14.49 6.21
N PHE A 101 -6.76 14.06 7.09
CA PHE A 101 -6.54 14.07 8.53
C PHE A 101 -6.91 12.72 9.12
N LYS A 102 -6.13 12.29 10.11
CA LYS A 102 -6.48 11.19 11.00
C LYS A 102 -7.51 11.67 12.00
N VAL A 103 -8.56 10.89 12.16
CA VAL A 103 -9.61 11.10 13.15
C VAL A 103 -9.16 10.46 14.45
N ASN A 104 -8.98 11.27 15.48
CA ASN A 104 -8.64 10.83 16.82
C ASN A 104 -9.88 10.94 17.72
N ILE A 105 -10.25 9.82 18.35
CA ILE A 105 -11.41 9.67 19.24
C ILE A 105 -10.99 9.04 20.58
N PRO A 106 -11.56 9.47 21.73
CA PRO A 106 -11.09 9.06 23.05
C PRO A 106 -11.33 7.58 23.42
N LEU A 107 -12.35 6.94 22.84
CA LEU A 107 -12.76 5.58 23.15
C LEU A 107 -13.09 4.85 21.84
N GLN A 108 -12.27 3.86 21.49
CA GLN A 108 -12.50 3.04 20.30
C GLN A 108 -13.28 1.77 20.67
N ASN A 109 -14.56 1.73 20.29
CA ASN A 109 -15.27 0.48 20.06
C ASN A 109 -15.38 0.33 18.53
N THR A 110 -15.04 -0.83 17.98
CA THR A 110 -15.02 -1.10 16.53
C THR A 110 -16.36 -0.82 15.86
N GLU A 111 -17.47 -1.24 16.47
CA GLU A 111 -18.81 -0.99 15.92
C GLU A 111 -19.17 0.51 15.93
N ALA A 112 -18.71 1.24 16.96
CA ALA A 112 -18.89 2.69 17.04
C ALA A 112 -18.02 3.44 16.01
N ALA A 113 -16.83 2.94 15.72
CA ALA A 113 -15.90 3.50 14.72
C ALA A 113 -16.48 3.41 13.30
N ASP A 114 -17.05 2.26 12.93
CA ASP A 114 -17.68 2.07 11.61
C ASP A 114 -18.91 2.99 11.42
N LYS A 115 -19.77 3.08 12.44
CA LYS A 115 -20.93 3.97 12.39
C LYS A 115 -20.51 5.44 12.29
N LEU A 116 -19.46 5.82 13.00
CA LEU A 116 -18.87 7.16 12.96
C LEU A 116 -18.31 7.47 11.57
N ALA A 117 -17.52 6.56 10.98
CA ALA A 117 -16.98 6.71 9.64
C ALA A 117 -18.07 6.89 8.58
N ARG A 118 -19.12 6.04 8.62
CA ARG A 118 -20.27 6.15 7.70
C ARG A 118 -21.09 7.42 7.89
N THR A 119 -21.07 8.01 9.08
CA THR A 119 -21.77 9.28 9.33
C THR A 119 -20.94 10.45 8.84
N LEU A 120 -19.63 10.43 9.09
CA LEU A 120 -18.69 11.43 8.56
C LEU A 120 -18.76 11.52 7.03
N GLU A 121 -18.82 10.38 6.33
CA GLU A 121 -18.88 10.32 4.87
C GLU A 121 -20.11 11.01 4.26
N LYS A 122 -21.16 11.25 5.04
CA LYS A 122 -22.39 11.91 4.56
C LYS A 122 -22.31 13.44 4.54
N PHE A 123 -21.33 14.03 5.22
CA PHE A 123 -21.18 15.48 5.24
C PHE A 123 -20.59 15.99 3.92
N PRO A 124 -21.16 17.02 3.28
CA PRO A 124 -20.64 17.55 2.01
C PRO A 124 -19.24 18.16 2.12
N GLU A 125 -18.84 18.53 3.34
CA GLU A 125 -17.48 18.97 3.66
C GLU A 125 -16.44 17.86 3.55
N ILE A 126 -16.86 16.60 3.52
CA ILE A 126 -15.99 15.43 3.50
C ILE A 126 -16.03 14.80 2.11
N GLU A 127 -14.87 14.73 1.47
CA GLU A 127 -14.69 14.13 0.14
C GLU A 127 -14.71 12.60 0.22
N TYR A 128 -14.07 12.04 1.26
CA TYR A 128 -14.12 10.62 1.56
C TYR A 128 -13.72 10.33 3.01
N VAL A 129 -14.07 9.13 3.47
CA VAL A 129 -13.59 8.53 4.72
C VAL A 129 -12.91 7.20 4.42
N SER A 130 -11.74 6.96 5.01
CA SER A 130 -11.00 5.70 4.89
C SER A 130 -10.84 5.07 6.26
N VAL A 131 -11.24 3.80 6.39
CA VAL A 131 -11.03 3.00 7.58
C VAL A 131 -9.95 1.98 7.27
N MET A 132 -8.84 2.03 8.01
CA MET A 132 -7.67 1.19 7.80
C MET A 132 -7.34 0.42 9.07
N SER A 133 -6.89 -0.83 8.92
CA SER A 133 -6.31 -1.58 10.04
C SER A 133 -5.15 -0.80 10.66
N SER A 134 -5.11 -0.67 11.99
CA SER A 134 -3.90 -0.17 12.66
C SER A 134 -2.83 -1.23 12.83
N THR A 135 -3.16 -2.50 12.56
CA THR A 135 -2.24 -3.62 12.69
C THR A 135 -1.36 -3.69 11.43
N PRO A 136 -0.03 -3.57 11.57
CA PRO A 136 0.89 -3.80 10.46
C PRO A 136 0.72 -5.21 9.91
N ILE A 137 0.86 -5.36 8.59
CA ILE A 137 0.98 -6.68 7.99
C ILE A 137 2.35 -7.24 8.41
N GLU A 138 2.42 -8.50 8.83
CA GLU A 138 3.68 -9.12 9.22
C GLU A 138 4.50 -9.48 7.96
N PRO A 139 5.82 -9.20 7.94
CA PRO A 139 6.66 -9.63 6.83
C PRO A 139 6.71 -11.17 6.75
N PRO A 140 6.88 -11.75 5.55
CA PRO A 140 7.11 -13.18 5.42
C PRO A 140 8.39 -13.59 6.17
N PHE A 141 8.36 -14.77 6.80
CA PHE A 141 9.53 -15.31 7.49
C PHE A 141 10.66 -15.63 6.50
N VAL A 142 11.82 -14.97 6.65
CA VAL A 142 13.01 -15.23 5.82
C VAL A 142 14.09 -15.89 6.66
N LYS A 143 14.59 -17.07 6.21
CA LYS A 143 15.78 -17.71 6.81
C LYS A 143 17.04 -17.03 6.28
N ALA A 144 17.67 -16.19 7.09
CA ALA A 144 18.81 -15.35 6.71
C ALA A 144 20.20 -16.05 6.70
N PHE A 145 20.28 -17.37 6.87
CA PHE A 145 21.55 -18.04 7.24
C PHE A 145 22.04 -19.11 6.27
N VAL A 146 21.49 -19.19 5.06
CA VAL A 146 21.94 -20.15 4.05
C VAL A 146 22.39 -19.38 2.81
N ALA A 147 23.58 -19.68 2.29
CA ALA A 147 24.02 -19.13 1.02
C ALA A 147 23.00 -19.53 -0.06
N THR A 148 22.53 -18.54 -0.83
CA THR A 148 21.51 -18.78 -1.83
C THR A 148 22.15 -19.54 -3.00
N PRO A 149 21.63 -20.72 -3.40
CA PRO A 149 22.12 -21.38 -4.60
C PRO A 149 21.84 -20.52 -5.82
N ASP A 150 22.75 -20.55 -6.80
CA ASP A 150 22.46 -19.93 -8.09
C ASP A 150 21.36 -20.71 -8.82
N LEU A 151 20.22 -20.05 -8.99
CA LEU A 151 19.03 -20.56 -9.67
C LEU A 151 18.73 -19.76 -10.95
N GLU A 152 19.65 -18.96 -11.46
CA GLU A 152 19.41 -18.15 -12.66
C GLU A 152 19.03 -19.02 -13.88
N SER A 153 19.58 -20.23 -13.96
CA SER A 153 19.28 -21.20 -15.03
C SER A 153 17.80 -21.60 -15.09
N VAL A 154 17.06 -21.50 -13.97
CA VAL A 154 15.64 -21.83 -13.88
C VAL A 154 14.73 -20.60 -13.89
N GLN A 155 15.29 -19.39 -13.95
CA GLN A 155 14.53 -18.14 -14.04
C GLN A 155 14.08 -17.85 -15.48
N THR A 156 13.19 -18.69 -16.01
CA THR A 156 12.71 -18.62 -17.40
C THR A 156 12.03 -17.29 -17.76
N TYR A 157 11.51 -16.56 -16.77
CA TYR A 157 10.93 -15.22 -16.96
C TYR A 157 11.93 -14.18 -17.48
N LEU A 158 13.24 -14.42 -17.36
CA LEU A 158 14.28 -13.54 -17.90
C LEU A 158 14.45 -13.64 -19.42
N ASN A 159 13.96 -14.71 -20.04
CA ASN A 159 14.03 -14.94 -21.48
C ASN A 159 12.80 -14.35 -22.21
N ASP A 160 12.74 -14.48 -23.52
CA ASP A 160 11.55 -14.17 -24.31
C ASP A 160 10.47 -15.25 -24.18
N ASN A 161 9.22 -14.87 -24.45
CA ASN A 161 8.03 -15.73 -24.60
C ASN A 161 7.97 -17.00 -23.69
N PRO A 162 7.34 -16.95 -22.50
CA PRO A 162 6.42 -15.90 -22.02
C PRO A 162 7.11 -14.80 -21.18
N GLY A 163 8.45 -14.78 -21.09
CA GLY A 163 9.18 -13.87 -20.22
C GLY A 163 9.35 -12.45 -20.78
N ILE A 164 10.07 -11.61 -20.00
CA ILE A 164 10.26 -10.19 -20.27
C ILE A 164 11.47 -9.88 -21.17
N ASN A 165 12.20 -10.91 -21.60
CA ASN A 165 13.39 -10.81 -22.44
C ASN A 165 14.49 -9.88 -21.88
N ALA A 166 14.69 -9.91 -20.55
CA ALA A 166 15.69 -9.12 -19.84
C ALA A 166 17.12 -9.44 -20.29
N LYS A 167 17.43 -10.73 -20.53
CA LYS A 167 18.77 -11.14 -20.98
C LYS A 167 19.16 -10.52 -22.32
N TYR A 168 18.22 -10.39 -23.24
CA TYR A 168 18.47 -9.70 -24.50
C TYR A 168 18.76 -8.21 -24.26
N ALA A 169 17.96 -7.51 -23.45
CA ALA A 169 18.21 -6.10 -23.14
C ALA A 169 19.60 -5.88 -22.50
N TRP A 170 19.97 -6.70 -21.51
CA TRP A 170 21.29 -6.66 -20.88
C TRP A 170 22.41 -6.95 -21.88
N SER A 171 22.23 -7.89 -22.83
CA SER A 171 23.20 -8.16 -23.88
C SER A 171 23.44 -6.96 -24.83
N ARG A 172 22.48 -6.03 -24.88
CA ARG A 172 22.56 -4.75 -25.61
C ARG A 172 23.09 -3.61 -24.75
N GLY A 173 23.52 -3.88 -23.51
CA GLY A 173 24.00 -2.88 -22.56
C GLY A 173 22.90 -2.06 -21.88
N ILE A 174 21.63 -2.41 -22.05
CA ILE A 174 20.49 -1.71 -21.44
C ILE A 174 20.24 -2.33 -20.07
N THR A 175 20.60 -1.64 -18.99
CA THR A 175 20.50 -2.16 -17.60
C THR A 175 19.66 -1.28 -16.68
N GLY A 176 18.95 -0.30 -17.23
CA GLY A 176 18.21 0.70 -16.43
C GLY A 176 19.11 1.83 -15.91
N GLN A 177 20.23 2.09 -16.58
CA GLN A 177 21.11 3.21 -16.23
C GLN A 177 20.33 4.53 -16.24
N ASN A 178 20.66 5.40 -15.28
CA ASN A 178 20.00 6.70 -15.06
C ASN A 178 18.51 6.61 -14.67
N ILE A 179 18.01 5.43 -14.31
CA ILE A 179 16.68 5.25 -13.71
C ILE A 179 16.82 5.09 -12.20
N ARG A 180 15.94 5.77 -11.45
CA ARG A 180 15.79 5.56 -10.01
C ARG A 180 14.52 4.76 -9.74
N ILE A 181 14.67 3.63 -9.05
CA ILE A 181 13.56 2.81 -8.57
C ILE A 181 13.39 3.10 -7.08
N ARG A 182 12.15 3.35 -6.66
CA ARG A 182 11.77 3.43 -5.24
C ARG A 182 10.95 2.19 -4.94
N ASP A 183 11.49 1.31 -4.10
CA ASP A 183 10.78 0.14 -3.61
C ASP A 183 10.18 0.45 -2.23
N VAL A 184 8.88 0.21 -2.07
CA VAL A 184 8.14 0.46 -0.83
C VAL A 184 7.73 -0.89 -0.25
N GLU A 185 8.66 -1.47 0.49
CA GLU A 185 8.57 -2.79 1.09
C GLU A 185 9.04 -2.76 2.56
N TYR A 186 9.00 -3.90 3.26
CA TYR A 186 9.51 -4.01 4.64
C TYR A 186 11.02 -3.73 4.77
N GLY A 187 11.73 -3.81 3.64
CA GLY A 187 13.17 -3.64 3.53
C GLY A 187 13.82 -4.86 2.90
N PHE A 188 15.11 -4.75 2.64
CA PHE A 188 15.90 -5.80 1.99
C PHE A 188 17.13 -6.17 2.83
N TYR A 189 17.64 -7.38 2.61
CA TYR A 189 18.87 -7.85 3.25
C TYR A 189 20.09 -7.23 2.55
N LYS A 190 20.57 -6.09 3.07
CA LYS A 190 21.66 -5.30 2.44
C LYS A 190 22.95 -6.08 2.16
N THR A 191 23.27 -7.03 3.01
CA THR A 191 24.50 -7.83 2.92
C THR A 191 24.31 -9.12 2.12
N HIS A 192 23.15 -9.31 1.48
CA HIS A 192 22.93 -10.44 0.57
C HIS A 192 24.01 -10.45 -0.52
N GLU A 193 24.55 -11.63 -0.83
CA GLU A 193 25.66 -11.84 -1.77
C GLU A 193 25.40 -11.22 -3.15
N MET A 194 24.14 -11.20 -3.59
CA MET A 194 23.72 -10.60 -4.87
C MET A 194 23.55 -9.07 -4.84
N LEU A 195 23.51 -8.44 -3.66
CA LEU A 195 23.24 -7.01 -3.47
C LEU A 195 24.44 -6.25 -2.90
N SER A 196 25.33 -6.93 -2.17
CA SER A 196 26.42 -6.33 -1.39
C SER A 196 27.44 -5.54 -2.22
N ASN A 197 27.53 -5.80 -3.52
CA ASN A 197 28.44 -5.12 -4.46
C ASN A 197 27.73 -4.09 -5.37
N GLN A 198 26.46 -3.79 -5.12
CA GLN A 198 25.68 -2.83 -5.90
C GLN A 198 25.69 -1.45 -5.21
N ASN A 199 26.60 -0.55 -5.64
CA ASN A 199 26.71 0.83 -5.11
C ASN A 199 25.48 1.72 -5.36
N SER A 200 24.47 1.22 -6.08
CA SER A 200 23.29 1.96 -6.56
C SER A 200 22.09 1.93 -5.62
N ILE A 201 22.16 1.22 -4.49
CA ILE A 201 21.04 1.09 -3.55
C ILE A 201 21.20 2.09 -2.40
N GLN A 202 20.36 3.14 -2.39
CA GLN A 202 20.29 4.12 -1.31
C GLN A 202 19.02 3.87 -0.49
N LEU A 203 19.15 3.82 0.84
CA LEU A 203 17.98 3.92 1.72
C LEU A 203 17.62 5.38 1.93
N GLU A 204 16.37 5.74 1.68
CA GLU A 204 15.80 6.94 2.27
C GLU A 204 15.44 6.59 3.73
N THR A 205 16.20 7.15 4.69
CA THR A 205 15.89 7.13 6.13
C THR A 205 15.02 8.31 6.52
#